data_AF-A0A0G1BBA2-F1
#
_entry.id   AF-A0A0G1BBA2-F1
#
_cell.length_a   1.000
_cell.length_b   1.000
_cell.length_c   1.000
_cell.angle_alpha   90.00
_cell.angle_beta   90.00
_cell.angle_gamma   90.00
#
_symmetry.space_group_name_H-M   'P 1'
#
loop_
_entity.id
_entity.type
_entity.pdbx_description
1 polymer ?
#
loop_
_entity_poly.entity_id
_entity_poly.type
_entity_poly.pdbx_seq_one_letter_code
_entity_poly.pdbx_strand_id
1 'polypeptide(L)'
;MFPRLLKVGKTLKAGKADAFLVVNSEKSSQPGTEYLSGFTGSSSILLITAKKKVLITDSRYTEQAREQGKGFEIIILKPDESLSAVLKCFAEKLCLKKILIDGNITSYSSVENIKKAIPEIKIISKNGILQELRVVKDKHEITSLKKAAEIASLAFIKFLPEVKADVSEKMLAPAHRTKNFKKENW
;
A
#
# COMPACT_ATOMS: atom_id res chain seq x y z
N MET A 1 7.02 16.86 -7.78
CA MET A 1 7.59 15.52 -8.01
C MET A 1 7.44 14.71 -6.72
N PHE A 2 6.76 13.56 -6.71
CA PHE A 2 6.56 12.76 -5.49
C PHE A 2 7.92 12.39 -4.85
N PRO A 3 8.30 12.95 -3.69
CA PRO A 3 9.62 12.73 -3.07
C PRO A 3 9.88 11.25 -2.76
N ARG A 4 8.82 10.48 -2.54
CA ARG A 4 8.83 9.05 -2.22
C ARG A 4 9.37 8.20 -3.37
N LEU A 5 9.07 8.57 -4.62
CA LEU A 5 9.51 7.83 -5.80
C LEU A 5 11.00 8.03 -6.10
N LEU A 6 11.60 9.14 -5.66
CA LEU A 6 13.05 9.32 -5.71
C LEU A 6 13.77 8.30 -4.83
N LYS A 7 13.20 7.97 -3.67
CA LYS A 7 13.73 6.92 -2.79
C LYS A 7 13.69 5.55 -3.48
N VAL A 8 12.57 5.22 -4.15
CA VAL A 8 12.44 3.98 -4.94
C VAL A 8 13.51 3.90 -6.05
N GLY A 9 13.76 5.01 -6.77
CA GLY A 9 14.81 5.06 -7.78
C GLY A 9 16.21 4.75 -7.23
N LYS A 10 16.53 5.18 -6.00
CA LYS A 10 17.78 4.81 -5.32
C LYS A 10 17.80 3.32 -4.97
N THR A 11 16.69 2.78 -4.46
CA THR A 11 16.56 1.36 -4.16
C THR A 11 16.76 0.48 -5.39
N LEU A 12 16.19 0.85 -6.54
CA LEU A 12 16.39 0.13 -7.81
C LEU A 12 17.85 0.10 -8.25
N LYS A 13 18.54 1.25 -8.18
CA LYS A 13 19.97 1.34 -8.49
C LYS A 13 20.82 0.46 -7.58
N ALA A 14 20.57 0.52 -6.27
CA ALA A 14 21.30 -0.30 -5.28
C ALA A 14 21.05 -1.81 -5.49
N GLY A 15 19.81 -2.20 -5.79
CA GLY A 15 19.43 -3.58 -6.06
C GLY A 15 19.79 -4.08 -7.46
N LYS A 16 20.35 -3.22 -8.34
CA LYS A 16 20.59 -3.51 -9.77
C LYS A 16 19.35 -4.12 -10.44
N ALA A 17 18.18 -3.57 -10.16
CA ALA A 17 16.88 -4.03 -10.64
C ALA A 17 16.23 -3.01 -11.58
N ASP A 18 15.42 -3.50 -12.51
CA ASP A 18 14.78 -2.68 -13.54
C ASP A 18 13.43 -2.12 -13.07
N ALA A 19 12.75 -2.87 -12.18
CA ALA A 19 11.45 -2.51 -11.63
C ALA A 19 11.32 -2.91 -10.17
N PHE A 20 10.49 -2.17 -9.43
CA PHE A 20 10.05 -2.50 -8.08
C PHE A 20 8.57 -2.85 -8.16
N LEU A 21 8.24 -4.04 -7.67
CA LEU A 21 6.88 -4.58 -7.70
C LEU A 21 6.34 -4.66 -6.28
N VAL A 22 5.17 -4.07 -6.05
CA VAL A 22 4.43 -4.17 -4.79
C VAL A 22 3.11 -4.85 -5.06
N VAL A 23 2.88 -6.00 -4.44
CA VAL A 23 1.66 -6.79 -4.59
C VAL A 23 0.82 -6.63 -3.33
N ASN A 24 -0.37 -6.03 -3.49
CA ASN A 24 -1.35 -5.87 -2.44
C ASN A 24 -2.58 -6.71 -2.79
N SER A 25 -2.79 -7.81 -2.07
CA SER A 25 -3.95 -8.67 -2.20
C SER A 25 -4.60 -8.78 -0.82
N GLU A 26 -5.88 -8.45 -0.72
CA GLU A 26 -6.62 -8.43 0.55
C GLU A 26 -5.87 -7.68 1.66
N LYS A 27 -5.35 -6.49 1.31
CA LYS A 27 -4.57 -5.59 2.18
C LYS A 27 -3.19 -6.09 2.60
N SER A 28 -2.67 -7.19 2.03
CA SER A 28 -1.34 -7.73 2.37
C SER A 28 -0.22 -6.69 2.34
N SER A 29 -0.31 -5.71 1.43
CA SER A 29 0.67 -4.63 1.28
C SER A 29 0.01 -3.25 1.13
N GLN A 30 -1.20 -3.06 1.68
CA GLN A 30 -1.93 -1.79 1.57
C GLN A 30 -1.08 -0.59 2.02
N PRO A 31 -0.36 -0.64 3.17
CA PRO A 31 0.44 0.52 3.59
C PRO A 31 1.58 0.87 2.62
N GLY A 32 2.13 -0.12 1.91
CA GLY A 32 3.15 0.09 0.89
C GLY A 32 2.57 0.72 -0.38
N THR A 33 1.43 0.21 -0.83
CA THR A 33 0.69 0.77 -1.97
C THR A 33 0.30 2.23 -1.69
N GLU A 34 -0.39 2.49 -0.59
CA GLU A 34 -0.85 3.83 -0.22
C GLU A 34 0.31 4.80 -0.08
N TYR A 35 1.41 4.39 0.56
CA TYR A 35 2.59 5.25 0.70
C TYR A 35 3.16 5.68 -0.65
N LEU A 36 3.22 4.76 -1.64
CA LEU A 36 3.86 4.99 -2.92
C LEU A 36 2.95 5.64 -3.97
N SER A 37 1.65 5.33 -3.97
CA SER A 37 0.70 5.78 -5.00
C SER A 37 -0.45 6.64 -4.48
N GLY A 38 -0.69 6.67 -3.16
CA GLY A 38 -1.86 7.30 -2.56
C GLY A 38 -3.14 6.45 -2.64
N PHE A 39 -3.10 5.30 -3.31
CA PHE A 39 -4.26 4.43 -3.45
C PHE A 39 -4.50 3.60 -2.19
N THR A 40 -5.74 3.64 -1.68
CA THR A 40 -6.14 3.03 -0.40
C THR A 40 -6.93 1.73 -0.56
N GLY A 41 -7.15 1.25 -1.79
CA GLY A 41 -7.88 0.01 -2.05
C GLY A 41 -7.15 -1.23 -1.53
N SER A 42 -7.89 -2.31 -1.31
CA SER A 42 -7.32 -3.56 -0.75
C SER A 42 -6.69 -4.49 -1.79
N SER A 43 -6.87 -4.21 -3.09
CA SER A 43 -6.32 -5.00 -4.20
C SER A 43 -5.60 -4.08 -5.18
N SER A 44 -4.30 -4.29 -5.38
CA SER A 44 -3.51 -3.56 -6.37
C SER A 44 -2.17 -4.22 -6.66
N ILE A 45 -1.61 -3.93 -7.84
CA ILE A 45 -0.17 -4.03 -8.08
C ILE A 45 0.39 -2.67 -8.45
N LEU A 46 1.51 -2.31 -7.83
CA LEU A 46 2.36 -1.23 -8.30
C LEU A 46 3.56 -1.80 -9.03
N LEU A 47 3.77 -1.36 -10.27
CA LEU A 47 4.99 -1.59 -11.04
C LEU A 47 5.68 -0.23 -11.24
N ILE A 48 6.83 -0.05 -10.59
CA ILE A 48 7.58 1.21 -10.64
C ILE A 48 8.94 0.95 -11.28
N THR A 49 9.23 1.61 -12.38
CA THR A 49 10.52 1.59 -13.07
C THR A 49 11.13 2.99 -13.08
N ALA A 50 12.33 3.14 -13.62
CA ALA A 50 12.92 4.46 -13.83
C ALA A 50 12.10 5.37 -14.77
N LYS A 51 11.26 4.77 -15.65
CA LYS A 51 10.53 5.50 -16.70
C LYS A 51 9.01 5.49 -16.52
N LYS A 52 8.46 4.47 -15.86
CA LYS A 52 7.02 4.20 -15.79
C LYS A 52 6.58 3.88 -14.38
N LYS A 53 5.33 4.22 -14.07
CA LYS A 53 4.67 3.91 -12.80
C LYS A 53 3.28 3.45 -13.17
N VAL A 54 2.97 2.20 -12.86
CA VAL A 54 1.70 1.59 -13.24
C VAL A 54 1.02 1.14 -11.97
N LEU A 55 -0.26 1.48 -11.84
CA LEU A 55 -1.15 0.95 -10.82
C LEU A 55 -2.17 0.07 -11.51
N ILE A 56 -2.11 -1.22 -11.22
CA ILE A 56 -3.02 -2.23 -11.75
C ILE A 56 -4.00 -2.57 -10.63
N THR A 57 -5.30 -2.55 -10.91
CA THR A 57 -6.35 -2.96 -9.96
C THR A 57 -7.51 -3.61 -10.70
N ASP A 58 -8.46 -4.20 -9.99
CA ASP A 58 -9.70 -4.71 -10.56
C ASP A 58 -10.83 -3.65 -10.58
N SER A 59 -11.94 -3.99 -11.24
CA SER A 59 -13.05 -3.09 -11.52
C SER A 59 -13.72 -2.48 -10.28
N ARG A 60 -13.62 -3.13 -9.10
CA ARG A 60 -14.18 -2.63 -7.84
C ARG A 60 -13.60 -1.27 -7.45
N TYR A 61 -12.38 -0.99 -7.88
CA TYR A 61 -11.65 0.22 -7.50
C TYR A 61 -11.46 1.21 -8.64
N THR A 62 -12.20 1.09 -9.75
CA THR A 62 -11.99 1.90 -10.96
C THR A 62 -11.98 3.40 -10.67
N GLU A 63 -13.05 3.92 -10.07
CA GLU A 63 -13.18 5.35 -9.78
C GLU A 63 -12.17 5.79 -8.69
N GLN A 64 -12.01 4.98 -7.65
CA GLN A 64 -11.05 5.24 -6.57
C GLN A 64 -9.60 5.31 -7.10
N ALA A 65 -9.21 4.44 -8.02
CA ALA A 65 -7.87 4.41 -8.57
C ALA A 65 -7.59 5.62 -9.46
N ARG A 66 -8.59 6.09 -10.22
CA ARG A 66 -8.49 7.33 -11.01
C ARG A 66 -8.37 8.56 -10.13
N GLU A 67 -9.10 8.61 -9.03
CA GLU A 67 -9.07 9.74 -8.09
C GLU A 67 -7.77 9.78 -7.27
N GLN A 68 -7.36 8.64 -6.71
CA GLN A 68 -6.26 8.56 -5.74
C GLN A 68 -4.89 8.32 -6.39
N GLY A 69 -4.83 7.55 -7.49
CA GLY A 69 -3.59 7.14 -8.16
C GLY A 69 -2.94 8.21 -9.05
N LYS A 70 -3.05 9.49 -8.67
CA LYS A 70 -2.55 10.61 -9.49
C LYS A 70 -1.06 10.46 -9.78
N GLY A 71 -0.69 10.48 -11.05
CA GLY A 71 0.69 10.31 -11.50
C GLY A 71 1.13 8.85 -11.74
N PHE A 72 0.21 7.90 -11.65
CA PHE A 72 0.36 6.53 -12.15
C PHE A 72 -0.47 6.32 -13.43
N GLU A 73 0.01 5.43 -14.29
CA GLU A 73 -0.78 4.84 -15.36
C GLU A 73 -1.73 3.81 -14.74
N ILE A 74 -3.04 4.07 -14.81
CA ILE A 74 -4.06 3.22 -14.18
C ILE A 74 -4.52 2.15 -15.17
N ILE A 75 -4.39 0.89 -14.78
CA ILE A 75 -4.84 -0.28 -15.53
C ILE A 75 -5.91 -1.00 -14.72
N ILE A 76 -7.09 -1.16 -15.31
CA ILE A 76 -8.19 -1.91 -14.72
C ILE A 76 -8.23 -3.29 -15.37
N LEU A 77 -8.00 -4.33 -14.58
CA LEU A 77 -8.11 -5.71 -15.01
C LEU A 77 -9.54 -6.02 -15.43
N LYS A 78 -9.68 -6.59 -16.61
CA LYS A 78 -10.94 -7.19 -17.05
C LYS A 78 -11.16 -8.54 -16.36
N PRO A 79 -12.42 -9.02 -16.28
CA PRO A 79 -12.73 -10.30 -15.61
C PRO A 79 -11.97 -11.52 -16.16
N ASP A 80 -11.60 -11.49 -17.44
CA ASP A 80 -10.86 -12.53 -18.16
C ASP A 80 -9.33 -12.33 -18.10
N GLU A 81 -8.86 -11.18 -17.61
CA GLU A 81 -7.43 -10.90 -17.52
C GLU A 81 -6.84 -11.37 -16.19
N SER A 82 -5.76 -12.15 -16.28
CA SER A 82 -4.95 -12.44 -15.11
C SER A 82 -3.90 -11.35 -14.87
N LEU A 83 -3.64 -11.09 -13.60
CA LEU A 83 -2.57 -10.22 -13.15
C LEU A 83 -1.23 -10.53 -13.83
N SER A 84 -0.90 -11.82 -13.91
CA SER A 84 0.36 -12.28 -14.46
C SER A 84 0.46 -12.02 -15.97
N ALA A 85 -0.65 -12.05 -16.71
CA ALA A 85 -0.68 -11.70 -18.13
C ALA A 85 -0.40 -10.20 -18.35
N VAL A 86 -1.00 -9.32 -17.54
CA VAL A 86 -0.72 -7.88 -17.63
C VAL A 86 0.72 -7.58 -17.24
N LEU A 87 1.23 -8.19 -16.15
CA LEU A 87 2.62 -8.03 -15.75
C LEU A 87 3.59 -8.50 -16.85
N LYS A 88 3.30 -9.63 -17.52
CA LYS A 88 4.08 -10.13 -18.66
C LYS A 88 4.13 -9.11 -19.79
N CYS A 89 2.99 -8.55 -20.18
CA CYS A 89 2.92 -7.53 -21.23
C CYS A 89 3.78 -6.29 -20.90
N PHE A 90 3.75 -5.81 -19.64
CA PHE A 90 4.62 -4.71 -19.22
C PHE A 90 6.10 -5.11 -19.15
N ALA A 91 6.41 -6.32 -18.70
CA ALA A 91 7.78 -6.82 -18.66
C ALA A 91 8.41 -6.88 -20.06
N GLU A 92 7.66 -7.36 -21.05
CA GLU A 92 8.09 -7.41 -22.45
C GLU A 92 8.24 -6.01 -23.05
N LYS A 93 7.21 -5.15 -22.92
CA LYS A 93 7.22 -3.77 -23.45
C LYS A 93 8.34 -2.92 -22.88
N LEU A 94 8.71 -3.13 -21.62
CA LEU A 94 9.76 -2.38 -20.93
C LEU A 94 11.11 -3.12 -20.92
N CYS A 95 11.19 -4.29 -21.55
CA CYS A 95 12.36 -5.17 -21.59
C CYS A 95 12.96 -5.43 -20.20
N LEU A 96 12.11 -5.68 -19.21
CA LEU A 96 12.53 -5.93 -17.83
C LEU A 96 13.26 -7.28 -17.76
N LYS A 97 14.40 -7.30 -17.06
CA LYS A 97 15.16 -8.53 -16.78
C LYS A 97 15.17 -8.87 -15.30
N LYS A 98 15.09 -7.86 -14.43
CA LYS A 98 15.17 -7.99 -12.98
C LYS A 98 14.05 -7.21 -12.28
N ILE A 99 13.22 -7.92 -11.52
CA ILE A 99 12.19 -7.31 -10.69
C ILE A 99 12.59 -7.43 -9.22
N LEU A 100 12.59 -6.31 -8.52
CA LEU A 100 12.78 -6.24 -7.07
C LEU A 100 11.44 -6.35 -6.36
N ILE A 101 11.37 -7.17 -5.32
CA ILE A 101 10.23 -7.31 -4.41
C ILE A 101 10.66 -7.15 -2.96
N ASP A 102 9.72 -6.76 -2.10
CA ASP A 102 9.91 -6.85 -0.65
C ASP A 102 9.55 -8.25 -0.15
N GLY A 103 10.56 -9.01 0.27
CA GLY A 103 10.42 -10.39 0.71
C GLY A 103 9.62 -10.57 2.02
N ASN A 104 9.49 -9.52 2.83
CA ASN A 104 8.71 -9.59 4.08
C ASN A 104 7.19 -9.52 3.84
N ILE A 105 6.76 -9.01 2.68
CA ILE A 105 5.35 -8.70 2.41
C ILE A 105 4.83 -9.45 1.20
N THR A 106 5.68 -9.73 0.21
CA THR A 106 5.28 -10.46 -0.99
C THR A 106 5.12 -11.94 -0.67
N SER A 107 3.91 -12.49 -0.86
CA SER A 107 3.68 -13.91 -0.59
C SER A 107 4.45 -14.80 -1.57
N TYR A 108 4.80 -16.00 -1.10
CA TYR A 108 5.44 -17.00 -1.95
C TYR A 108 4.57 -17.37 -3.16
N SER A 109 3.24 -17.43 -2.98
CA SER A 109 2.30 -17.71 -4.08
C SER A 109 2.34 -16.64 -5.18
N SER A 110 2.47 -15.36 -4.81
CA SER A 110 2.66 -14.28 -5.80
C SER A 110 3.97 -14.45 -6.56
N VAL A 111 5.06 -14.80 -5.88
CA VAL A 111 6.37 -15.05 -6.52
C VAL A 111 6.27 -16.19 -7.54
N GLU A 112 5.65 -17.30 -7.17
CA GLU A 112 5.48 -18.46 -8.06
C GLU A 112 4.60 -18.12 -9.27
N ASN A 113 3.53 -17.36 -9.08
CA ASN A 113 2.67 -16.91 -10.18
C ASN A 113 3.42 -16.00 -11.17
N ILE A 114 4.32 -15.14 -10.68
CA ILE A 114 5.15 -14.27 -11.54
C ILE A 114 6.15 -15.12 -12.33
N LYS A 115 6.86 -16.06 -11.67
CA LYS A 115 7.82 -16.95 -12.36
C LYS A 115 7.15 -17.80 -13.43
N LYS A 116 5.97 -18.35 -13.14
CA LYS A 116 5.21 -19.15 -14.13
C LYS A 116 4.83 -18.34 -15.37
N ALA A 117 4.45 -17.08 -15.18
CA ALA A 117 4.05 -16.23 -16.30
C ALA A 117 5.23 -15.62 -17.07
N ILE A 118 6.36 -15.39 -16.39
CA ILE A 118 7.55 -14.77 -16.98
C ILE A 118 8.80 -15.57 -16.56
N PRO A 119 9.05 -16.76 -17.11
CA PRO A 119 10.15 -17.64 -16.67
C PRO A 119 11.54 -16.99 -16.77
N GLU A 120 11.72 -16.10 -17.74
CA GLU A 120 12.98 -15.38 -18.01
C GLU A 120 13.28 -14.26 -17.00
N ILE A 121 12.31 -13.85 -16.16
CA ILE A 121 12.50 -12.74 -15.24
C ILE A 121 13.26 -13.19 -13.99
N LYS A 122 14.34 -12.47 -13.65
CA LYS A 122 15.02 -12.67 -12.37
C LYS A 122 14.33 -11.87 -11.28
N ILE A 123 13.71 -12.57 -10.33
CA ILE A 123 13.15 -11.93 -9.14
C ILE A 123 14.26 -11.77 -8.10
N ILE A 124 14.48 -10.53 -7.65
CA ILE A 124 15.38 -10.17 -6.56
C ILE A 124 14.51 -9.90 -5.34
N SER A 125 14.67 -10.71 -4.30
CA SER A 125 13.99 -10.50 -3.01
C SER A 125 14.94 -9.82 -2.04
N LYS A 126 14.53 -8.66 -1.50
CA LYS A 126 15.19 -8.03 -0.36
C LYS A 126 14.13 -7.75 0.69
N ASN A 127 14.44 -8.06 1.93
CA ASN A 127 13.52 -7.85 3.06
C ASN A 127 13.56 -6.39 3.51
N GLY A 128 12.40 -5.83 3.85
CA GLY A 128 12.34 -4.56 4.57
C GLY A 128 12.42 -3.31 3.71
N ILE A 129 12.33 -3.42 2.38
CA ILE A 129 12.42 -2.28 1.46
C ILE A 129 11.36 -1.22 1.80
N LEU A 130 10.10 -1.63 1.96
CA LEU A 130 9.00 -0.69 2.21
C LEU A 130 9.16 -0.01 3.57
N GLN A 131 9.71 -0.70 4.56
CA GLN A 131 10.02 -0.18 5.89
C GLN A 131 11.15 0.86 5.82
N GLU A 132 12.25 0.54 5.12
CA GLU A 132 13.36 1.47 4.88
C GLU A 132 12.88 2.76 4.20
N LEU A 133 12.00 2.63 3.19
CA LEU A 133 11.45 3.79 2.47
C LEU A 133 10.62 4.72 3.38
N ARG A 134 10.00 4.17 4.43
CA ARG A 134 9.03 4.82 5.32
C ARG A 134 9.60 5.17 6.70
N VAL A 135 10.88 4.89 6.97
CA VAL A 135 11.47 5.12 8.29
C VAL A 135 11.53 6.62 8.62
N VAL A 136 11.99 7.44 7.67
CA VAL A 136 12.03 8.91 7.78
C VAL A 136 10.77 9.50 7.15
N LYS A 137 9.97 10.16 7.99
CA LYS A 137 8.67 10.77 7.64
C LYS A 137 8.89 12.13 6.98
N ASP A 138 8.03 12.45 6.03
CA ASP A 138 7.94 13.80 5.48
C ASP A 138 7.15 14.74 6.40
N LYS A 139 7.16 16.05 6.09
CA LYS A 139 6.46 17.07 6.90
C LYS A 139 4.95 16.82 6.99
N HIS A 140 4.32 16.33 5.91
CA HIS A 140 2.89 16.05 5.90
C HIS A 140 2.58 14.85 6.80
N GLU A 141 3.36 13.77 6.72
CA GLU A 141 3.23 12.60 7.59
C GLU A 141 3.38 12.99 9.07
N ILE A 142 4.36 13.81 9.43
CA ILE A 142 4.55 14.29 10.81
C ILE A 142 3.34 15.09 11.28
N THR A 143 2.82 16.01 10.46
CA THR A 143 1.63 16.79 10.81
C THR A 143 0.40 15.89 11.03
N SER A 144 0.17 14.92 10.15
CA SER A 144 -0.93 13.97 10.30
C SER A 144 -0.78 13.10 11.56
N LEU A 145 0.43 12.64 11.87
CA LEU A 145 0.72 11.88 13.10
C LEU A 145 0.45 12.72 14.36
N LYS A 146 0.87 13.98 14.38
CA LYS A 146 0.58 14.90 15.49
C LYS A 146 -0.92 15.08 15.69
N LYS A 147 -1.67 15.30 14.61
CA LYS A 147 -3.12 15.48 14.69
C LYS A 147 -3.83 14.21 15.17
N ALA A 148 -3.40 13.04 14.70
CA ALA A 148 -3.93 11.77 15.17
C ALA A 148 -3.68 11.57 16.68
N ALA A 149 -2.47 11.89 17.16
CA ALA A 149 -2.13 11.83 18.58
C ALA A 149 -2.99 12.80 19.41
N GLU A 150 -3.19 14.03 18.94
CA GLU A 150 -4.04 15.03 19.59
C GLU A 150 -5.49 14.51 19.73
N ILE A 151 -6.07 13.99 18.65
CA ILE A 151 -7.43 13.42 18.67
C ILE A 151 -7.52 12.24 19.65
N ALA A 152 -6.54 11.34 19.63
CA ALA A 152 -6.49 10.19 20.54
C ALA A 152 -6.40 10.63 22.01
N SER A 153 -5.56 11.62 22.32
CA SER A 153 -5.43 12.18 23.66
C SER A 153 -6.72 12.84 24.14
N LEU A 154 -7.38 13.62 23.29
CA LEU A 154 -8.66 14.25 23.62
C LEU A 154 -9.76 13.20 23.84
N ALA A 155 -9.81 12.16 23.00
CA ALA A 155 -10.75 11.06 23.18
C ALA A 155 -10.49 10.31 24.49
N PHE A 156 -9.23 10.07 24.85
CA PHE A 156 -8.85 9.42 26.10
C PHE A 156 -9.24 10.25 27.34
N ILE A 157 -8.98 11.56 27.33
CA ILE A 157 -9.37 12.46 28.44
C ILE A 157 -10.90 12.43 28.64
N LYS A 158 -11.67 12.47 27.54
CA LYS A 158 -13.14 12.38 27.61
C LYS A 158 -13.63 11.00 28.08
N PHE A 159 -12.88 9.95 27.79
CA PHE A 159 -13.18 8.57 28.17
C PHE A 159 -12.93 8.28 29.67
N LEU A 160 -11.93 8.92 30.29
CA LEU A 160 -11.51 8.65 31.68
C LEU A 160 -12.64 8.62 32.72
N PRO A 161 -13.59 9.59 32.75
CA PRO A 161 -14.69 9.59 33.73
C PRO A 161 -15.63 8.39 33.65
N GLU A 162 -15.62 7.65 32.53
CA GLU A 162 -16.47 6.49 32.33
C GLU A 162 -15.87 5.20 32.89
N VAL A 163 -14.58 5.20 33.24
CA VAL A 163 -13.89 4.04 33.81
C VAL A 163 -14.23 3.92 35.29
N LYS A 164 -15.01 2.90 35.64
CA LYS A 164 -15.47 2.62 37.01
C LYS A 164 -15.30 1.13 37.32
N ALA A 165 -15.17 0.79 38.60
CA ALA A 165 -14.87 -0.56 39.06
C ALA A 165 -15.94 -1.61 38.66
N ASP A 166 -17.17 -1.18 38.41
CA ASP A 166 -18.32 -2.01 38.05
C ASP A 166 -18.54 -2.14 36.53
N VAL A 167 -17.70 -1.51 35.70
CA VAL A 167 -17.85 -1.51 34.25
C VAL A 167 -16.79 -2.41 33.61
N SER A 168 -17.21 -3.39 32.81
CA SER A 168 -16.28 -4.27 32.09
C SER A 168 -15.60 -3.54 30.91
N GLU A 169 -14.38 -3.98 30.57
CA GLU A 169 -13.63 -3.44 29.42
C GLU A 169 -14.43 -3.51 28.12
N LYS A 170 -15.22 -4.57 27.93
CA LYS A 170 -16.09 -4.74 26.75
C LYS A 170 -17.16 -3.65 26.67
N MET A 171 -17.75 -3.25 27.80
CA MET A 171 -18.73 -2.15 27.84
C MET A 171 -18.07 -0.79 27.56
N LEU A 172 -16.80 -0.64 27.92
CA LEU A 172 -16.00 0.55 27.63
C LEU A 172 -15.51 0.60 26.17
N ALA A 173 -15.52 -0.51 25.43
CA ALA A 173 -15.01 -0.55 24.07
C ALA A 173 -15.84 0.32 23.09
N PRO A 174 -15.21 0.99 22.10
CA PRO A 174 -15.91 1.87 21.15
C PRO A 174 -17.09 1.20 20.43
N ALA A 175 -16.98 -0.08 20.09
CA ALA A 175 -18.02 -0.84 19.38
C ALA A 175 -19.32 -1.03 20.19
N HIS A 176 -19.24 -0.97 21.51
CA HIS A 176 -20.41 -0.99 22.40
C HIS A 176 -20.97 0.42 22.63
N ARG A 177 -20.11 1.43 22.55
CA ARG A 177 -20.52 2.84 22.71
C ARG A 177 -21.22 3.40 21.47
N THR A 178 -20.82 3.02 20.25
CA THR A 178 -21.35 3.59 19.00
C THR A 178 -22.85 3.38 18.77
N LYS A 179 -23.50 2.41 19.44
CA LYS A 179 -24.96 2.28 19.43
C LYS A 179 -25.69 3.45 20.13
N ASN A 180 -24.99 4.20 20.98
CA ASN A 180 -25.52 5.35 21.74
C ASN A 180 -24.87 6.70 21.35
N PHE A 181 -23.94 6.73 20.39
CA PHE A 181 -23.30 7.97 19.93
C PHE A 181 -24.24 8.74 18.99
N LYS A 182 -24.93 9.77 19.49
CA LYS A 182 -25.54 10.80 18.65
C LYS A 182 -24.43 11.69 18.06
N LYS A 183 -24.53 11.98 16.76
CA LYS A 183 -23.58 12.76 15.91
C LYS A 183 -23.41 14.24 16.30
N GLU A 184 -23.83 14.65 17.49
CA GLU A 184 -23.80 16.06 17.88
C GLU A 184 -22.44 16.38 18.51
N ASN A 185 -21.71 17.30 17.88
CA ASN A 185 -20.46 17.96 18.33
C ASN A 185 -19.14 17.34 17.87
N TRP A 186 -18.88 17.47 16.56
CA TRP A 186 -17.53 17.63 16.01
C TRP A 186 -17.32 19.08 15.61
#